data_AF-A0A6N2BTS8-F1
#
_entry.id   AF-A0A6N2BTS8-F1
#
_cell.length_a   1.000
_cell.length_b   1.000
_cell.length_c   1.000
_cell.angle_alpha   90.00
_cell.angle_beta   90.00
_cell.angle_gamma   90.00
#
_symmetry.space_group_name_H-M   'P 1'
#
loop_
_entity.id
_entity.type
_entity.pdbx_description
1 polymer ?
#
loop_
_entity_poly.entity_id
_entity_poly.type
_entity_poly.pdbx_seq_one_letter_code
_entity_poly.pdbx_strand_id
1 'polypeptide(L)'
;MAFPSSNPEIHLSTVNVANFVSIKLCGKSNYIPWKTQIVCLLQSHDLFGFVDGTIRFPLLTIAPGDDDDDEPEEEEEEEEKEKGEEMGIDEDYLQRKRSDGFVKGWIFGSLSDELLQDKAVHKLDSAREVWLVLEELYSPKSQVDSSIKPAEGIESKKDFSYYLQLYRASLSGDWKEAEKFLTRDTEASRAQINSLLQTTLHVAVGVKGKKGKHFVEKLVATIENDEDIAIQDSLGDTPLHYAARFGNLDAAKILLSRNSRLPYIHCLRGLYPIHYAAEYGYISVDVFAYFLSITEESIPYTDLSGVRLLNRLIHSDLYGNHSPSLNYSLFILPVLYCMYLFG
;
A
#
# COMPACT_ATOMS: atom_id res chain seq x y z
N MET A 1 8.42 -15.47 30.90
CA MET A 1 7.82 -14.13 30.83
C MET A 1 6.86 -14.14 29.65
N ALA A 2 5.57 -14.14 29.94
CA ALA A 2 4.52 -14.08 28.93
C ALA A 2 4.52 -12.68 28.28
N PHE A 3 4.39 -12.63 26.95
CA PHE A 3 4.13 -11.38 26.24
C PHE A 3 2.70 -10.93 26.57
N PRO A 4 2.45 -9.64 26.88
CA PRO A 4 1.10 -9.16 27.07
C PRO A 4 0.39 -9.10 25.72
N SER A 5 -0.66 -9.89 25.57
CA SER A 5 -1.70 -9.73 24.56
C SER A 5 -2.44 -8.43 24.86
N SER A 6 -2.12 -7.38 24.12
CA SER A 6 -2.92 -6.17 24.07
C SER A 6 -2.94 -5.69 22.63
N ASN A 7 -3.85 -6.29 21.86
CA ASN A 7 -4.30 -5.69 20.61
C ASN A 7 -5.02 -4.40 21.02
N PRO A 8 -4.55 -3.20 20.63
CA PRO A 8 -5.29 -1.99 20.95
C PRO A 8 -6.64 -2.11 20.26
N GLU A 9 -7.73 -2.05 21.02
CA GLU A 9 -9.08 -1.97 20.47
C GLU A 9 -9.15 -0.75 19.55
N ILE A 10 -9.01 -0.98 18.25
CA ILE A 10 -9.29 0.03 17.25
C ILE A 10 -10.79 0.29 17.39
N HIS A 11 -11.17 1.41 17.99
CA HIS A 11 -12.56 1.85 18.06
C HIS A 11 -13.02 2.21 16.64
N LEU A 12 -13.42 1.20 15.86
CA LEU A 12 -13.90 1.31 14.48
C LEU A 12 -15.09 2.28 14.34
N SER A 13 -15.82 2.53 15.42
CA SER A 13 -16.89 3.53 15.52
C SER A 13 -16.42 4.97 15.34
N THR A 14 -15.12 5.25 15.52
CA THR A 14 -14.54 6.61 15.38
C THR A 14 -14.02 6.92 13.99
N VAL A 15 -13.96 5.90 13.12
CA VAL A 15 -13.43 6.05 11.76
C VAL A 15 -14.50 6.68 10.86
N ASN A 16 -14.21 7.89 10.37
CA ASN A 16 -15.05 8.53 9.36
C ASN A 16 -14.55 8.16 7.95
N VAL A 17 -15.33 7.37 7.25
CA VAL A 17 -15.04 6.85 5.91
C VAL A 17 -14.80 7.97 4.90
N ALA A 18 -15.50 9.10 5.03
CA ALA A 18 -15.34 10.24 4.12
C ALA A 18 -13.93 10.87 4.20
N ASN A 19 -13.20 10.63 5.30
CA ASN A 19 -11.81 11.08 5.43
C ASN A 19 -10.83 10.22 4.62
N PHE A 20 -11.21 8.98 4.31
CA PHE A 20 -10.36 8.00 3.62
C PHE A 20 -10.81 7.73 2.18
N VAL A 21 -12.11 7.87 1.93
CA VAL A 21 -12.75 7.62 0.64
C VAL A 21 -13.41 8.92 0.21
N SER A 22 -12.69 9.68 -0.61
CA SER A 22 -13.12 10.99 -1.09
C SER A 22 -14.05 10.92 -2.31
N ILE A 23 -14.15 9.73 -2.93
CA ILE A 23 -14.93 9.50 -4.14
C ILE A 23 -16.14 8.62 -3.79
N LYS A 24 -17.35 9.06 -4.15
CA LYS A 24 -18.53 8.19 -4.11
C LYS A 24 -18.59 7.33 -5.36
N LEU A 25 -18.79 6.02 -5.23
CA LEU A 25 -19.01 5.15 -6.39
C LEU A 25 -20.32 5.54 -7.08
N CYS A 26 -20.23 5.92 -8.36
CA CYS A 26 -21.39 6.28 -9.18
C CYS A 26 -21.48 5.48 -10.47
N GLY A 27 -20.44 4.75 -10.86
CA GLY A 27 -20.49 3.86 -12.01
C GLY A 27 -19.14 3.22 -12.34
N LYS A 28 -19.08 2.60 -13.53
CA LYS A 28 -17.86 1.88 -13.99
C LYS A 28 -16.64 2.78 -14.16
N SER A 29 -16.86 4.05 -14.51
CA SER A 29 -15.80 5.01 -14.82
C SER A 29 -14.93 5.38 -13.61
N ASN A 30 -15.51 5.40 -12.41
CA ASN A 30 -14.80 5.73 -11.17
C ASN A 30 -14.62 4.52 -10.23
N TYR A 31 -14.96 3.32 -10.68
CA TYR A 31 -14.86 2.10 -9.88
C TYR A 31 -13.43 1.78 -9.46
N ILE A 32 -12.46 1.86 -10.37
CA ILE A 32 -11.05 1.58 -10.06
C ILE A 32 -10.50 2.52 -8.97
N PRO A 33 -10.56 3.85 -9.10
CA PRO A 33 -10.08 4.76 -8.05
C PRO A 33 -10.87 4.64 -6.74
N TRP A 34 -12.19 4.41 -6.80
CA TRP A 34 -13.01 4.13 -5.61
C TRP A 34 -12.54 2.85 -4.89
N LYS A 35 -12.36 1.75 -5.64
CA LYS A 35 -11.93 0.46 -5.11
C LYS A 35 -10.58 0.60 -4.42
N THR A 36 -9.63 1.28 -5.04
CA THR A 36 -8.31 1.54 -4.45
C THR A 36 -8.43 2.25 -3.09
N GLN A 37 -9.27 3.28 -2.97
CA GLN A 37 -9.47 4.00 -1.71
C GLN A 37 -10.05 3.10 -0.61
N ILE A 38 -11.06 2.28 -0.95
CA ILE A 38 -11.65 1.34 0.02
C ILE A 38 -10.63 0.26 0.42
N VAL A 39 -9.89 -0.33 -0.53
CA VAL A 39 -8.85 -1.31 -0.22
C VAL A 39 -7.81 -0.71 0.74
N CYS A 40 -7.35 0.52 0.49
CA CYS A 40 -6.41 1.20 1.39
C CYS A 40 -6.98 1.39 2.79
N LEU A 41 -8.23 1.81 2.93
CA LEU A 41 -8.90 1.96 4.22
C LEU A 41 -8.98 0.63 4.99
N LEU A 42 -9.31 -0.46 4.28
CA LEU A 42 -9.45 -1.77 4.90
C LEU A 42 -8.11 -2.37 5.29
N GLN A 43 -7.08 -2.20 4.46
CA GLN A 43 -5.73 -2.67 4.75
C GLN A 43 -5.10 -1.89 5.92
N SER A 44 -5.36 -0.59 6.06
CA SER A 44 -4.81 0.20 7.16
C SER A 44 -5.38 -0.15 8.53
N HIS A 45 -6.47 -0.92 8.58
CA HIS A 45 -7.13 -1.37 9.81
C HIS A 45 -7.15 -2.90 9.95
N ASP A 46 -6.38 -3.63 9.12
CA ASP A 46 -6.35 -5.09 9.08
C ASP A 46 -7.73 -5.76 8.84
N LEU A 47 -8.63 -5.05 8.15
CA LEU A 47 -10.00 -5.50 7.84
C LEU A 47 -10.19 -6.02 6.41
N PHE A 48 -9.13 -5.99 5.58
CA PHE A 48 -9.22 -6.49 4.19
C PHE A 48 -9.62 -7.97 4.12
N GLY A 49 -9.29 -8.74 5.18
CA GLY A 49 -9.65 -10.14 5.34
C GLY A 49 -11.15 -10.46 5.27
N PHE A 50 -12.02 -9.49 5.60
CA PHE A 50 -13.48 -9.63 5.52
C PHE A 50 -13.97 -9.62 4.07
N VAL A 51 -13.16 -9.12 3.15
CA VAL A 51 -13.56 -8.81 1.78
C VAL A 51 -12.91 -9.77 0.79
N ASP A 52 -11.65 -10.14 1.01
CA ASP A 52 -10.93 -11.14 0.22
C ASP A 52 -11.31 -12.60 0.58
N GLY A 53 -11.98 -12.81 1.71
CA GLY A 53 -12.40 -14.12 2.20
C GLY A 53 -11.35 -14.89 3.00
N THR A 54 -10.27 -14.22 3.42
CA THR A 54 -9.26 -14.77 4.34
C THR A 54 -9.84 -14.97 5.75
N ILE A 55 -10.78 -14.12 6.17
CA ILE A 55 -11.54 -14.29 7.43
C ILE A 55 -12.79 -15.13 7.12
N ARG A 56 -12.87 -16.34 7.69
CA ARG A 56 -14.02 -17.24 7.56
C ARG A 56 -14.85 -17.26 8.82
N PHE A 57 -16.17 -17.12 8.68
CA PHE A 57 -17.12 -17.39 9.76
C PHE A 57 -17.26 -18.91 9.95
N PRO A 58 -17.22 -19.43 11.19
CA PRO A 58 -17.58 -20.82 11.44
C PRO A 58 -19.01 -21.06 10.97
N LEU A 59 -19.25 -22.15 10.24
CA LEU A 59 -20.59 -22.61 9.95
C LEU A 59 -21.21 -23.07 11.29
N LEU A 60 -22.35 -22.50 11.68
CA LEU A 60 -23.14 -23.02 12.79
C LEU A 60 -23.55 -24.47 12.42
N THR A 61 -22.88 -25.44 13.03
CA THR A 61 -23.32 -26.84 12.98
C THR A 61 -24.59 -26.94 13.81
N ILE A 62 -25.74 -26.84 13.17
CA ILE A 62 -26.99 -27.30 13.74
C ILE A 62 -26.91 -28.83 13.67
N ALA A 63 -26.58 -29.47 14.79
CA ALA A 63 -26.69 -30.91 14.90
C ALA A 63 -28.18 -31.28 14.85
N PRO A 64 -28.57 -32.32 14.07
CA PRO A 64 -29.92 -32.84 14.13
C PRO A 64 -30.15 -33.47 15.51
N GLY A 65 -31.33 -33.21 16.08
CA GLY A 65 -31.78 -33.94 17.27
C GLY A 65 -32.06 -35.39 16.90
N ASP A 66 -31.71 -36.29 17.81
CA ASP A 66 -32.22 -37.65 17.82
C ASP A 66 -32.68 -37.93 19.26
N ASP A 67 -33.99 -38.16 19.34
CA ASP A 67 -34.71 -38.81 20.42
C ASP A 67 -34.20 -40.25 20.63
N ASP A 68 -34.29 -40.73 21.87
CA ASP A 68 -34.70 -42.09 22.29
C ASP A 68 -33.96 -42.58 23.55
N ASP A 69 -34.69 -42.55 24.67
CA ASP A 69 -34.93 -43.63 25.65
C ASP A 69 -33.80 -44.59 26.07
N ASP A 70 -33.35 -44.50 27.34
CA ASP A 70 -33.58 -45.52 28.39
C ASP A 70 -32.69 -45.28 29.65
N GLU A 71 -33.36 -45.06 30.79
CA GLU A 71 -32.89 -44.99 32.20
C GLU A 71 -32.73 -46.41 32.84
N PRO A 72 -32.33 -46.59 34.13
CA PRO A 72 -31.38 -45.91 35.03
C PRO A 72 -30.40 -46.92 35.73
N GLU A 73 -29.38 -46.55 36.51
CA GLU A 73 -29.31 -46.37 38.00
C GLU A 73 -27.78 -46.26 38.33
N GLU A 74 -27.21 -45.58 39.33
CA GLU A 74 -27.61 -45.10 40.66
C GLU A 74 -26.91 -43.75 41.00
N GLU A 75 -27.67 -42.87 41.64
CA GLU A 75 -27.42 -41.95 42.78
C GLU A 75 -25.95 -41.51 43.07
N GLU A 76 -25.63 -40.23 43.22
CA GLU A 76 -26.01 -39.40 44.37
C GLU A 76 -26.10 -37.89 44.03
N GLU A 77 -26.99 -37.24 44.80
CA GLU A 77 -27.48 -35.87 44.76
C GLU A 77 -26.40 -34.79 44.94
N GLU A 78 -26.37 -33.77 44.09
CA GLU A 78 -26.10 -32.38 44.52
C GLU A 78 -26.92 -31.35 43.71
N GLU A 79 -27.54 -30.46 44.47
CA GLU A 79 -28.50 -29.40 44.16
C GLU A 79 -28.36 -28.65 42.81
N GLU A 80 -29.42 -28.68 42.01
CA GLU A 80 -29.65 -27.74 40.90
C GLU A 80 -30.04 -26.35 41.42
N LYS A 81 -29.31 -25.32 40.98
CA LYS A 81 -29.91 -24.01 40.67
C LYS A 81 -29.34 -23.45 39.36
N GLU A 82 -30.19 -23.50 38.35
CA GLU A 82 -30.21 -22.69 37.12
C GLU A 82 -28.90 -22.64 36.32
N LYS A 83 -28.62 -23.70 35.56
CA LYS A 83 -27.93 -23.55 34.28
C LYS A 83 -28.91 -22.95 33.28
N GLY A 84 -28.95 -21.63 33.22
CA GLY A 84 -29.15 -20.99 31.92
C GLY A 84 -27.95 -21.39 31.08
N GLU A 85 -28.10 -22.39 30.21
CA GLU A 85 -27.17 -22.60 29.10
C GLU A 85 -27.26 -21.36 28.21
N GLU A 86 -26.55 -20.30 28.60
CA GLU A 86 -26.07 -19.31 27.67
C GLU A 86 -25.20 -20.09 26.69
N MET A 87 -25.81 -20.43 25.56
CA MET A 87 -25.17 -20.81 24.32
C MET A 87 -24.12 -19.73 24.07
N GLY A 88 -22.91 -19.96 24.57
CA GLY A 88 -21.84 -18.97 24.61
C GLY A 88 -21.54 -18.61 23.17
N ILE A 89 -22.14 -17.51 22.70
CA ILE A 89 -21.82 -16.97 21.40
C ILE A 89 -20.38 -16.54 21.54
N ASP A 90 -19.49 -17.30 20.92
CA ASP A 90 -18.05 -17.07 20.91
C ASP A 90 -17.80 -15.57 20.76
N GLU A 91 -17.17 -14.96 21.78
CA GLU A 91 -16.99 -13.52 21.87
C GLU A 91 -16.22 -13.01 20.63
N ASP A 92 -15.35 -13.86 20.10
CA ASP A 92 -14.67 -13.72 18.81
C ASP A 92 -15.64 -13.70 17.61
N TYR A 93 -16.67 -14.55 17.60
CA TYR A 93 -17.70 -14.57 16.56
C TYR A 93 -18.50 -13.27 16.55
N LEU A 94 -18.94 -12.80 17.73
CA LEU A 94 -19.65 -11.52 17.86
C LEU A 94 -18.76 -10.35 17.41
N GLN A 95 -17.48 -10.37 17.79
CA GLN A 95 -16.53 -9.33 17.39
C GLN A 95 -16.29 -9.33 15.88
N ARG A 96 -16.12 -10.51 15.24
CA ARG A 96 -15.99 -10.62 13.77
C ARG A 96 -17.26 -10.16 13.06
N LYS A 97 -18.43 -10.50 13.59
CA LYS A 97 -19.73 -10.07 13.02
C LYS A 97 -19.92 -8.55 13.11
N ARG A 98 -19.49 -7.93 14.21
CA ARG A 98 -19.47 -6.47 14.36
C ARG A 98 -18.51 -5.81 13.36
N SER A 99 -17.30 -6.34 13.22
CA SER A 99 -16.30 -5.84 12.26
C SER A 99 -16.78 -5.96 10.81
N ASP A 100 -17.39 -7.08 10.42
CA ASP A 100 -18.01 -7.23 9.09
C ASP A 100 -19.12 -6.19 8.85
N GLY A 101 -19.95 -5.93 9.87
CA GLY A 101 -20.95 -4.87 9.85
C GLY A 101 -20.35 -3.47 9.62
N PHE A 102 -19.21 -3.16 10.25
CA PHE A 102 -18.50 -1.89 10.03
C PHE A 102 -17.96 -1.78 8.60
N VAL A 103 -17.29 -2.81 8.10
CA VAL A 103 -16.76 -2.84 6.72
C VAL A 103 -17.89 -2.65 5.71
N LYS A 104 -19.01 -3.34 5.90
CA LYS A 104 -20.21 -3.19 5.08
C LYS A 104 -20.76 -1.76 5.12
N GLY A 105 -20.87 -1.19 6.33
CA GLY A 105 -21.31 0.19 6.54
C GLY A 105 -20.39 1.20 5.85
N TRP A 106 -19.08 0.95 5.86
CA TRP A 106 -18.11 1.81 5.18
C TRP A 106 -18.22 1.75 3.66
N ILE A 107 -18.39 0.54 3.12
CA ILE A 107 -18.64 0.37 1.68
C ILE A 107 -19.90 1.13 1.30
N PHE A 108 -21.02 0.95 2.00
CA PHE A 108 -22.28 1.66 1.74
C PHE A 108 -22.17 3.18 1.87
N GLY A 109 -21.48 3.67 2.91
CA GLY A 109 -21.26 5.10 3.10
C GLY A 109 -20.47 5.77 1.97
N SER A 110 -19.76 4.98 1.17
CA SER A 110 -19.00 5.44 0.00
C SER A 110 -19.72 5.24 -1.34
N LEU A 111 -20.98 4.78 -1.34
CA LEU A 111 -21.79 4.65 -2.56
C LEU A 111 -22.59 5.93 -2.82
N SER A 112 -22.92 6.18 -4.09
CA SER A 112 -23.88 7.22 -4.48
C SER A 112 -25.32 6.81 -4.16
N ASP A 113 -26.19 7.80 -4.01
CA ASP A 113 -27.59 7.58 -3.63
C ASP A 113 -28.36 6.75 -4.67
N GLU A 114 -27.98 6.85 -5.95
CA GLU A 114 -28.54 6.03 -7.05
C GLU A 114 -28.22 4.54 -6.88
N LEU A 115 -27.00 4.20 -6.44
CA LEU A 115 -26.58 2.82 -6.20
C LEU A 115 -27.12 2.26 -4.90
N LEU A 116 -27.31 3.11 -3.90
CA LEU A 116 -27.95 2.73 -2.64
C LEU A 116 -29.43 2.38 -2.85
N GLN A 117 -30.12 2.98 -3.81
CA GLN A 117 -31.52 2.66 -4.11
C GLN A 117 -31.71 1.35 -4.90
N ASP A 118 -30.63 0.74 -5.39
CA ASP A 118 -30.68 -0.55 -6.08
C ASP A 118 -31.00 -1.69 -5.09
N LYS A 119 -32.15 -2.33 -5.30
CA LYS A 119 -32.67 -3.41 -4.44
C LYS A 119 -31.72 -4.61 -4.34
N ALA A 120 -30.76 -4.77 -5.25
CA ALA A 120 -29.78 -5.85 -5.21
C ALA A 120 -28.76 -5.70 -4.08
N VAL A 121 -28.46 -4.46 -3.65
CA VAL A 121 -27.39 -4.17 -2.68
C VAL A 121 -27.88 -4.30 -1.22
N HIS A 122 -29.17 -4.04 -0.97
CA HIS A 122 -29.75 -4.07 0.39
C HIS A 122 -29.97 -5.46 0.99
N LYS A 123 -30.00 -6.53 0.18
CA LYS A 123 -30.33 -7.89 0.63
C LYS A 123 -29.13 -8.76 0.99
N LEU A 124 -27.91 -8.24 0.80
CA LEU A 124 -26.69 -8.99 1.05
C LEU A 124 -26.36 -8.94 2.54
N ASP A 125 -25.96 -10.07 3.11
CA ASP A 125 -25.83 -10.23 4.56
C ASP A 125 -24.44 -9.80 5.04
N SER A 126 -23.39 -10.00 4.22
CA SER A 126 -21.98 -9.71 4.58
C SER A 126 -21.31 -8.61 3.75
N ALA A 127 -20.22 -8.03 4.29
CA ALA A 127 -19.38 -7.08 3.55
C ALA A 127 -18.77 -7.70 2.28
N ARG A 128 -18.43 -8.99 2.36
CA ARG A 128 -17.87 -9.77 1.25
C ARG A 128 -18.83 -9.88 0.07
N GLU A 129 -20.09 -10.20 0.34
CA GLU A 129 -21.11 -10.31 -0.69
C GLU A 129 -21.31 -8.98 -1.42
N VAL A 130 -21.39 -7.89 -0.66
CA VAL A 130 -21.47 -6.53 -1.21
C VAL A 130 -20.27 -6.25 -2.12
N TRP A 131 -19.07 -6.57 -1.67
CA TRP A 131 -17.86 -6.36 -2.44
C TRP A 131 -17.83 -7.14 -3.76
N LEU A 132 -18.16 -8.43 -3.72
CA LEU A 132 -18.19 -9.29 -4.90
C LEU A 132 -19.22 -8.82 -5.93
N VAL A 133 -20.40 -8.39 -5.48
CA VAL A 133 -21.43 -7.83 -6.37
C VAL A 133 -20.96 -6.53 -7.01
N LEU A 134 -20.33 -5.63 -6.26
CA LEU A 134 -19.77 -4.40 -6.81
C LEU A 134 -18.62 -4.69 -7.80
N GLU A 135 -17.80 -5.69 -7.51
CA GLU A 135 -16.75 -6.17 -8.41
C GLU A 135 -17.31 -6.77 -9.69
N GLU A 136 -18.35 -7.58 -9.62
CA GLU A 136 -18.99 -8.15 -10.80
C GLU A 136 -19.66 -7.08 -11.69
N LEU A 137 -20.32 -6.11 -11.07
CA LEU A 137 -21.11 -5.09 -11.77
C LEU A 137 -20.24 -3.98 -12.37
N TYR A 138 -19.20 -3.55 -11.64
CA TYR A 138 -18.46 -2.34 -11.97
C TYR A 138 -17.01 -2.55 -12.38
N SER A 139 -16.44 -3.74 -12.14
CA SER A 139 -15.12 -4.06 -12.69
C SER A 139 -15.17 -4.00 -14.23
N PRO A 140 -14.14 -3.45 -14.89
CA PRO A 140 -14.05 -3.48 -16.33
C PRO A 140 -14.03 -4.92 -16.82
N LYS A 141 -15.18 -5.44 -17.28
CA LYS A 141 -15.22 -6.73 -17.98
C LYS A 141 -14.43 -6.53 -19.27
N SER A 142 -13.39 -7.32 -19.47
CA SER A 142 -12.66 -7.40 -20.73
C SER A 142 -13.62 -7.88 -21.83
N GLN A 143 -14.33 -6.95 -22.46
CA GLN A 143 -14.97 -7.23 -23.72
C GLN A 143 -13.85 -7.30 -24.76
N VAL A 144 -13.52 -8.54 -25.13
CA VAL A 144 -12.84 -8.86 -26.38
C VAL A 144 -13.80 -8.40 -27.49
N ASP A 145 -13.66 -7.15 -27.91
CA ASP A 145 -14.38 -6.64 -29.07
C ASP A 145 -13.58 -6.95 -30.33
N SER A 146 -14.13 -7.87 -31.10
CA SER A 146 -13.54 -8.42 -32.32
C SER A 146 -13.82 -7.49 -33.49
N SER A 147 -13.17 -6.32 -33.56
CA SER A 147 -13.28 -5.42 -34.71
C SER A 147 -12.13 -4.41 -34.86
N ILE A 148 -10.94 -4.68 -34.30
CA ILE A 148 -9.75 -3.86 -34.56
C ILE A 148 -8.70 -4.74 -35.23
N LYS A 149 -8.32 -4.36 -36.47
CA LYS A 149 -7.21 -4.97 -37.21
C LYS A 149 -5.95 -4.92 -36.33
N PRO A 150 -5.14 -5.99 -36.29
CA PRO A 150 -4.04 -6.07 -35.34
C PRO A 150 -2.98 -5.04 -35.71
N ALA A 151 -2.84 -4.01 -34.87
CA ALA A 151 -1.55 -3.35 -34.73
C ALA A 151 -0.63 -4.33 -34.00
N GLU A 152 0.55 -4.52 -34.56
CA GLU A 152 1.55 -5.50 -34.18
C GLU A 152 1.87 -5.45 -32.67
N GLY A 153 1.96 -6.63 -32.04
CA GLY A 153 2.69 -6.81 -30.79
C GLY A 153 1.93 -6.63 -29.48
N ILE A 154 0.76 -7.27 -29.29
CA ILE A 154 0.27 -7.51 -27.92
C ILE A 154 1.07 -8.69 -27.36
N GLU A 155 2.21 -8.39 -26.72
CA GLU A 155 2.87 -9.34 -25.83
C GLU A 155 1.87 -9.77 -24.75
N SER A 156 1.64 -11.07 -24.64
CA SER A 156 0.94 -11.67 -23.50
C SER A 156 1.58 -11.15 -22.21
N LYS A 157 0.87 -10.30 -21.46
CA LYS A 157 1.36 -9.71 -20.20
C LYS A 157 1.88 -10.84 -19.31
N LYS A 158 3.20 -10.91 -19.13
CA LYS A 158 3.87 -11.95 -18.33
C LYS A 158 3.38 -11.86 -16.89
N ASP A 159 2.93 -12.98 -16.32
CA ASP A 159 2.47 -13.03 -14.92
C ASP A 159 3.62 -12.75 -13.93
N PHE A 160 3.30 -12.23 -12.74
CA PHE A 160 4.30 -11.95 -11.70
C PHE A 160 5.10 -13.20 -11.26
N SER A 161 4.57 -14.40 -11.47
CA SER A 161 5.27 -15.66 -11.22
C SER A 161 6.54 -15.80 -12.07
N TYR A 162 6.53 -15.25 -13.29
CA TYR A 162 7.68 -15.23 -14.19
C TYR A 162 8.84 -14.42 -13.62
N TYR A 163 8.54 -13.25 -13.05
CA TYR A 163 9.54 -12.33 -12.49
C TYR A 163 9.93 -12.66 -11.05
N LEU A 164 9.35 -13.69 -10.43
CA LEU A 164 9.62 -14.04 -9.03
C LEU A 164 11.11 -14.28 -8.74
N GLN A 165 11.84 -14.88 -9.69
CA GLN A 165 13.28 -15.10 -9.56
C GLN A 165 14.05 -13.78 -9.53
N LEU A 166 13.74 -12.88 -10.47
CA LEU A 166 14.33 -11.55 -10.56
C LEU A 166 14.00 -10.70 -9.33
N TYR A 167 12.76 -10.75 -8.84
CA TYR A 167 12.32 -10.09 -7.62
C TYR A 167 13.11 -10.56 -6.38
N ARG A 168 13.26 -11.87 -6.19
CA ARG A 168 14.03 -12.44 -5.08
C ARG A 168 15.50 -12.04 -5.14
N ALA A 169 16.11 -12.07 -6.33
CA ALA A 169 17.49 -11.63 -6.54
C ALA A 169 17.68 -10.14 -6.23
N SER A 170 16.69 -9.31 -6.58
CA SER A 170 16.68 -7.87 -6.30
C SER A 170 16.62 -7.59 -4.79
N LEU A 171 15.78 -8.33 -4.05
CA LEU A 171 15.66 -8.20 -2.58
C LEU A 171 16.92 -8.65 -1.84
N SER A 172 17.61 -9.68 -2.35
CA SER A 172 18.84 -10.20 -1.73
C SER A 172 20.10 -9.45 -2.15
N GLY A 173 20.01 -8.58 -3.16
CA GLY A 173 21.15 -7.91 -3.79
C GLY A 173 22.08 -8.88 -4.53
N ASP A 174 21.56 -10.00 -5.03
CA ASP A 174 22.32 -10.99 -5.79
C ASP A 174 22.36 -10.64 -7.29
N TRP A 175 23.34 -9.83 -7.67
CA TRP A 175 23.50 -9.41 -9.07
C TRP A 175 23.70 -10.59 -10.02
N LYS A 176 24.37 -11.68 -9.59
CA LYS A 176 24.69 -12.78 -10.50
C LYS A 176 23.44 -13.51 -10.99
N GLU A 177 22.49 -13.75 -10.10
CA GLU A 177 21.21 -14.37 -10.46
C GLU A 177 20.32 -13.41 -11.26
N ALA A 178 20.31 -12.12 -10.89
CA ALA A 178 19.59 -11.12 -11.67
C ALA A 178 20.15 -10.97 -13.09
N GLU A 179 21.47 -10.92 -13.26
CA GLU A 179 22.16 -10.79 -14.56
C GLU A 179 21.85 -11.98 -15.47
N LYS A 180 21.83 -13.22 -14.94
CA LYS A 180 21.42 -14.39 -15.72
C LYS A 180 19.99 -14.28 -16.25
N PHE A 181 19.09 -13.66 -15.50
CA PHE A 181 17.71 -13.43 -15.94
C PHE A 181 17.65 -12.31 -16.99
N LEU A 182 18.29 -11.17 -16.70
CA LEU A 182 18.28 -9.97 -17.56
C LEU A 182 19.00 -10.20 -18.90
N THR A 183 20.03 -11.05 -18.93
CA THR A 183 20.70 -11.44 -20.19
C THR A 183 19.81 -12.32 -21.08
N ARG A 184 18.84 -13.03 -20.50
CA ARG A 184 17.84 -13.81 -21.25
C ARG A 184 16.66 -12.96 -21.70
N ASP A 185 16.29 -11.96 -20.89
CA ASP A 185 15.16 -11.06 -21.13
C ASP A 185 15.58 -9.63 -20.77
N THR A 186 16.07 -8.89 -21.76
CA THR A 186 16.55 -7.50 -21.59
C THR A 186 15.42 -6.56 -21.19
N GLU A 187 14.20 -6.84 -21.65
CA GLU A 187 12.98 -6.09 -21.37
C GLU A 187 12.55 -6.20 -19.90
N ALA A 188 13.01 -7.25 -19.21
CA ALA A 188 12.69 -7.47 -17.80
C ALA A 188 13.22 -6.36 -16.87
N SER A 189 14.23 -5.61 -17.30
CA SER A 189 14.76 -4.46 -16.54
C SER A 189 13.71 -3.35 -16.34
N ARG A 190 12.80 -3.16 -17.31
CA ARG A 190 11.71 -2.19 -17.28
C ARG A 190 10.33 -2.80 -17.01
N ALA A 191 10.26 -4.10 -16.81
CA ALA A 191 9.01 -4.78 -16.53
C ALA A 191 8.48 -4.50 -15.11
N GLN A 192 7.16 -4.56 -14.96
CA GLN A 192 6.47 -4.51 -13.68
C GLN A 192 6.48 -5.90 -13.04
N ILE A 193 7.35 -6.10 -12.04
CA ILE A 193 7.71 -7.42 -11.52
C ILE A 193 6.85 -7.89 -10.34
N ASN A 194 5.97 -7.03 -9.80
CA ASN A 194 5.08 -7.37 -8.69
C ASN A 194 3.75 -6.59 -8.72
N SER A 195 2.87 -6.87 -7.75
CA SER A 195 1.53 -6.27 -7.64
C SER A 195 1.53 -4.75 -7.44
N LEU A 196 2.63 -4.19 -6.93
CA LEU A 196 2.80 -2.75 -6.79
C LEU A 196 3.27 -2.09 -8.09
N LEU A 197 3.39 -2.85 -9.17
CA LEU A 197 3.92 -2.40 -10.46
C LEU A 197 5.35 -1.88 -10.38
N GLN A 198 6.12 -2.37 -9.40
CA GLN A 198 7.52 -1.99 -9.25
C GLN A 198 8.38 -2.64 -10.33
N THR A 199 9.45 -1.95 -10.72
CA THR A 199 10.55 -2.54 -11.50
C THR A 199 11.62 -3.13 -10.59
N THR A 200 12.55 -3.89 -11.16
CA THR A 200 13.76 -4.39 -10.47
C THR A 200 14.49 -3.27 -9.73
N LEU A 201 14.55 -2.08 -10.32
CA LEU A 201 15.27 -0.94 -9.76
C LEU A 201 14.60 -0.40 -8.47
N HIS A 202 13.26 -0.35 -8.41
CA HIS A 202 12.54 0.04 -7.19
C HIS A 202 12.92 -0.85 -6.00
N VAL A 203 12.97 -2.17 -6.24
CA VAL A 203 13.26 -3.16 -5.21
C VAL A 203 14.73 -3.11 -4.79
N ALA A 204 15.64 -3.05 -5.77
CA ALA A 204 17.08 -3.06 -5.52
C ALA A 204 17.56 -1.84 -4.71
N VAL A 205 16.95 -0.66 -4.93
CA VAL A 205 17.26 0.56 -4.19
C VAL A 205 16.98 0.43 -2.69
N GLY A 206 16.05 -0.42 -2.28
CA GLY A 206 15.77 -0.68 -0.87
C GLY A 206 16.85 -1.47 -0.13
N VAL A 207 17.76 -2.12 -0.86
CA VAL A 207 18.81 -2.95 -0.26
C VAL A 207 20.00 -2.08 0.14
N LYS A 208 20.27 -1.99 1.44
CA LYS A 208 21.43 -1.26 1.98
C LYS A 208 22.73 -2.05 1.89
N GLY A 209 23.86 -1.34 1.90
CA GLY A 209 25.20 -1.90 1.96
C GLY A 209 25.81 -2.21 0.59
N LYS A 210 27.02 -2.80 0.61
CA LYS A 210 27.86 -2.97 -0.59
C LYS A 210 27.20 -3.78 -1.70
N LYS A 211 26.44 -4.82 -1.33
CA LYS A 211 25.72 -5.67 -2.31
C LYS A 211 24.64 -4.90 -3.04
N GLY A 212 23.78 -4.18 -2.31
CA GLY A 212 22.72 -3.36 -2.89
C GLY A 212 23.28 -2.24 -3.77
N LYS A 213 24.32 -1.53 -3.30
CA LYS A 213 25.03 -0.53 -4.11
C LYS A 213 25.54 -1.13 -5.42
N HIS A 214 26.29 -2.23 -5.35
CA HIS A 214 26.83 -2.89 -6.53
C HIS A 214 25.74 -3.34 -7.51
N PHE A 215 24.63 -3.88 -6.97
CA PHE A 215 23.48 -4.28 -7.78
C PHE A 215 22.88 -3.08 -8.52
N VAL A 216 22.64 -1.96 -7.84
CA VAL A 216 22.09 -0.74 -8.44
C VAL A 216 23.04 -0.16 -9.48
N GLU A 217 24.35 -0.06 -9.19
CA GLU A 217 25.36 0.41 -10.14
C GLU A 217 25.34 -0.42 -11.43
N LYS A 218 25.30 -1.75 -11.30
CA LYS A 218 25.28 -2.66 -12.45
C LYS A 218 23.97 -2.60 -13.22
N LEU A 219 22.84 -2.59 -12.53
CA LEU A 219 21.53 -2.49 -13.18
C LEU A 219 21.39 -1.18 -13.97
N VAL A 220 21.76 -0.06 -13.36
CA VAL A 220 21.70 1.26 -14.02
C VAL A 220 22.64 1.32 -15.22
N ALA A 221 23.81 0.67 -15.15
CA ALA A 221 24.73 0.58 -16.28
C ALA A 221 24.21 -0.29 -17.43
N THR A 222 23.31 -1.24 -17.16
CA THR A 222 22.67 -2.07 -18.20
C THR A 222 21.47 -1.40 -18.87
N ILE A 223 20.90 -0.36 -18.27
CA ILE A 223 19.74 0.35 -18.81
C ILE A 223 20.19 1.37 -19.87
N GLU A 224 19.65 1.22 -21.08
CA GLU A 224 20.00 2.05 -22.24
C GLU A 224 19.41 3.46 -22.14
N ASN A 225 18.11 3.56 -21.83
CA ASN A 225 17.38 4.83 -21.82
C ASN A 225 17.24 5.40 -20.41
N ASP A 226 17.47 6.69 -20.26
CA ASP A 226 17.32 7.38 -18.96
C ASP A 226 15.86 7.38 -18.46
N GLU A 227 14.88 7.27 -19.37
CA GLU A 227 13.46 7.20 -19.03
C GLU A 227 13.06 5.87 -18.37
N ASP A 228 13.77 4.77 -18.66
CA ASP A 228 13.50 3.46 -18.04
C ASP A 228 13.86 3.45 -16.54
N ILE A 229 14.69 4.40 -16.10
CA ILE A 229 15.07 4.63 -14.69
C ILE A 229 13.99 5.43 -13.96
N ALA A 230 13.16 6.17 -14.71
CA ALA A 230 12.10 7.04 -14.21
C ALA A 230 10.72 6.36 -14.15
N ILE A 231 10.62 5.08 -14.51
CA ILE A 231 9.36 4.32 -14.45
C ILE A 231 8.74 4.44 -13.06
N GLN A 232 7.43 4.69 -13.03
CA GLN A 232 6.66 4.83 -11.80
C GLN A 232 5.91 3.55 -11.46
N ASP A 233 5.80 3.28 -10.16
CA ASP A 233 5.00 2.19 -9.63
C ASP A 233 3.50 2.54 -9.57
N SER A 234 2.69 1.67 -8.95
CA SER A 234 1.23 1.85 -8.80
C SER A 234 0.81 3.10 -8.01
N LEU A 235 1.72 3.69 -7.22
CA LEU A 235 1.49 4.92 -6.45
C LEU A 235 2.08 6.16 -7.15
N GLY A 236 2.70 5.98 -8.31
CA GLY A 236 3.45 7.04 -8.99
C GLY A 236 4.87 7.22 -8.44
N ASP A 237 5.34 6.34 -7.54
CA ASP A 237 6.67 6.48 -6.97
C ASP A 237 7.72 5.99 -7.96
N THR A 238 8.79 6.77 -8.15
CA THR A 238 9.99 6.37 -8.90
C THR A 238 11.00 5.67 -7.99
N PRO A 239 12.03 4.99 -8.53
CA PRO A 239 13.10 4.42 -7.71
C PRO A 239 13.80 5.47 -6.80
N LEU A 240 13.83 6.75 -7.19
CA LEU A 240 14.39 7.81 -6.35
C LEU A 240 13.53 8.11 -5.11
N HIS A 241 12.21 7.95 -5.18
CA HIS A 241 11.33 8.03 -4.00
C HIS A 241 11.68 6.93 -2.98
N TYR A 242 11.98 5.72 -3.46
CA TYR A 242 12.42 4.62 -2.60
C TYR A 242 13.82 4.88 -2.01
N ALA A 243 14.75 5.46 -2.77
CA ALA A 243 16.06 5.85 -2.24
C ALA A 243 15.90 6.86 -1.09
N ALA A 244 14.99 7.83 -1.27
CA ALA A 244 14.64 8.81 -0.26
C ALA A 244 13.94 8.20 0.96
N ARG A 245 13.01 7.26 0.75
CA ARG A 245 12.32 6.52 1.82
C ARG A 245 13.28 5.75 2.72
N PHE A 246 14.24 5.07 2.11
CA PHE A 246 15.15 4.19 2.83
C PHE A 246 16.44 4.88 3.26
N GLY A 247 16.65 6.15 2.88
CA GLY A 247 17.89 6.87 3.18
C GLY A 247 19.11 6.28 2.47
N ASN A 248 18.93 5.73 1.27
CA ASN A 248 20.00 5.12 0.50
C ASN A 248 20.73 6.16 -0.36
N LEU A 249 21.69 6.88 0.24
CA LEU A 249 22.44 7.94 -0.42
C LEU A 249 23.25 7.45 -1.62
N ASP A 250 23.86 6.26 -1.53
CA ASP A 250 24.61 5.69 -2.65
C ASP A 250 23.70 5.47 -3.85
N ALA A 251 22.54 4.82 -3.65
CA ALA A 251 21.57 4.61 -4.72
C ALA A 251 21.05 5.94 -5.29
N ALA A 252 20.73 6.91 -4.43
CA ALA A 252 20.28 8.23 -4.88
C ALA A 252 21.31 8.90 -5.80
N LYS A 253 22.60 8.88 -5.43
CA LYS A 253 23.70 9.42 -6.26
C LYS A 253 23.82 8.71 -7.61
N ILE A 254 23.73 7.38 -7.62
CA ILE A 254 23.83 6.59 -8.86
C ILE A 254 22.67 6.93 -9.80
N LEU A 255 21.43 6.95 -9.29
CA LEU A 255 20.25 7.29 -10.07
C LEU A 255 20.35 8.69 -10.67
N LEU A 256 20.77 9.66 -9.86
CA LEU A 256 20.88 11.07 -10.27
C LEU A 256 22.04 11.36 -11.21
N SER A 257 23.13 10.58 -11.12
CA SER A 257 24.20 10.67 -12.12
C SER A 257 23.76 10.22 -13.51
N ARG A 258 22.67 9.43 -13.59
CA ARG A 258 22.15 8.91 -14.85
C ARG A 258 20.97 9.73 -15.37
N ASN A 259 20.03 10.11 -14.50
CA ASN A 259 18.88 10.94 -14.86
C ASN A 259 18.67 12.07 -13.84
N SER A 260 19.04 13.29 -14.24
CA SER A 260 18.92 14.50 -13.40
C SER A 260 17.48 15.00 -13.24
N ARG A 261 16.50 14.49 -14.00
CA ARG A 261 15.09 14.87 -13.89
C ARG A 261 14.35 14.18 -12.75
N LEU A 262 14.89 13.07 -12.23
CA LEU A 262 14.26 12.27 -11.18
C LEU A 262 13.80 13.05 -9.92
N PRO A 263 14.51 14.09 -9.43
CA PRO A 263 14.05 14.88 -8.28
C PRO A 263 12.74 15.61 -8.50
N TYR A 264 12.37 15.84 -9.76
CA TYR A 264 11.24 16.67 -10.18
C TYR A 264 10.05 15.85 -10.69
N ILE A 265 10.12 14.52 -10.59
CA ILE A 265 8.98 13.64 -10.87
C ILE A 265 8.24 13.43 -9.56
N HIS A 266 6.95 13.74 -9.52
CA HIS A 266 6.11 13.56 -8.33
C HIS A 266 5.23 12.31 -8.45
N CYS A 267 4.90 11.71 -7.32
CA CYS A 267 3.95 10.59 -7.26
C CYS A 267 2.49 11.06 -7.39
N LEU A 268 1.53 10.14 -7.35
CA LEU A 268 0.10 10.44 -7.49
C LEU A 268 -0.44 11.35 -6.38
N ARG A 269 0.24 11.42 -5.22
CA ARG A 269 -0.09 12.35 -4.13
C ARG A 269 0.51 13.75 -4.32
N GLY A 270 1.21 14.00 -5.43
CA GLY A 270 1.93 15.24 -5.70
C GLY A 270 3.14 15.43 -4.78
N LEU A 271 3.77 14.33 -4.35
CA LEU A 271 4.97 14.37 -3.51
C LEU A 271 6.20 14.04 -4.36
N TYR A 272 7.26 14.79 -4.16
CA TYR A 272 8.57 14.58 -4.78
C TYR A 272 9.48 13.75 -3.87
N PRO A 273 10.58 13.17 -4.38
CA PRO A 273 11.52 12.38 -3.56
C PRO A 273 12.01 13.12 -2.31
N ILE A 274 12.20 14.45 -2.37
CA ILE A 274 12.61 15.22 -1.19
C ILE A 274 11.56 15.26 -0.08
N HIS A 275 10.27 15.17 -0.41
CA HIS A 275 9.21 15.07 0.59
C HIS A 275 9.28 13.76 1.35
N TYR A 276 9.64 12.66 0.66
CA TYR A 276 9.91 11.37 1.31
C TYR A 276 11.13 11.48 2.23
N ALA A 277 12.24 12.05 1.74
CA ALA A 277 13.43 12.23 2.58
C ALA A 277 13.13 13.06 3.85
N ALA A 278 12.28 14.08 3.73
CA ALA A 278 11.80 14.86 4.87
C ALA A 278 10.90 14.05 5.82
N GLU A 279 9.96 13.25 5.30
CA GLU A 279 9.03 12.42 6.09
C GLU A 279 9.76 11.35 6.91
N TYR A 280 10.77 10.71 6.32
CA TYR A 280 11.52 9.63 6.98
C TYR A 280 12.67 10.13 7.87
N GLY A 281 12.81 11.47 8.01
CA GLY A 281 13.60 12.10 9.06
C GLY A 281 15.06 11.67 9.08
N TYR A 282 15.56 11.33 10.29
CA TYR A 282 16.97 10.97 10.53
C TYR A 282 17.48 9.80 9.67
N ILE A 283 16.61 8.89 9.22
CA ILE A 283 17.01 7.78 8.34
C ILE A 283 17.53 8.32 7.00
N SER A 284 16.99 9.46 6.57
CA SER A 284 17.16 10.02 5.24
C SER A 284 17.79 11.41 5.24
N VAL A 285 18.35 11.85 6.37
CA VAL A 285 18.94 13.19 6.53
C VAL A 285 20.04 13.48 5.50
N ASP A 286 20.88 12.49 5.20
CA ASP A 286 21.96 12.65 4.22
C ASP A 286 21.41 12.75 2.79
N VAL A 287 20.34 12.00 2.48
CA VAL A 287 19.67 12.06 1.18
C VAL A 287 18.95 13.39 1.02
N PHE A 288 18.30 13.87 2.08
CA PHE A 288 17.64 15.17 2.12
C PHE A 288 18.65 16.30 1.86
N ALA A 289 19.77 16.31 2.58
CA ALA A 289 20.84 17.28 2.39
C ALA A 289 21.44 17.22 0.99
N TYR A 290 21.61 16.01 0.45
CA TYR A 290 22.09 15.83 -0.91
C TYR A 290 21.11 16.39 -1.94
N PHE A 291 19.81 16.12 -1.81
CA PHE A 291 18.79 16.68 -2.71
C PHE A 291 18.77 18.20 -2.70
N LEU A 292 18.82 18.83 -1.51
CA LEU A 292 18.93 20.28 -1.42
C LEU A 292 20.18 20.83 -2.12
N SER A 293 21.29 20.10 -2.10
CA SER A 293 22.54 20.54 -2.74
C SER A 293 22.53 20.46 -4.26
N ILE A 294 21.63 19.68 -4.86
CA ILE A 294 21.60 19.43 -6.32
C ILE A 294 20.38 20.01 -7.01
N THR A 295 19.29 20.28 -6.28
CA THR A 295 18.07 20.81 -6.89
C THR A 295 18.23 22.32 -7.08
N GLU A 296 18.28 22.74 -8.33
CA GLU A 296 18.32 24.17 -8.71
C GLU A 296 16.91 24.74 -8.86
N GLU A 297 15.92 23.90 -9.17
CA GLU A 297 14.54 24.34 -9.43
C GLU A 297 13.72 24.46 -8.14
N SER A 298 12.88 25.50 -8.09
CA SER A 298 12.05 25.83 -6.93
C SER A 298 10.77 24.99 -6.81
N ILE A 299 10.43 24.20 -7.83
CA ILE A 299 9.14 23.48 -7.94
C ILE A 299 8.84 22.57 -6.73
N PRO A 300 9.80 21.78 -6.18
CA PRO A 300 9.54 20.96 -5.00
C PRO A 300 9.35 21.77 -3.71
N TYR A 301 9.65 23.07 -3.73
CA TYR A 301 9.75 23.95 -2.55
C TYR A 301 8.69 25.05 -2.50
N THR A 302 7.90 25.20 -3.57
CA THR A 302 6.96 26.31 -3.74
C THR A 302 5.52 25.86 -3.53
N ASP A 303 4.64 26.82 -3.24
CA ASP A 303 3.20 26.64 -3.09
C ASP A 303 2.83 25.50 -2.11
N LEU A 304 1.83 24.70 -2.49
CA LEU A 304 1.37 23.54 -1.76
C LEU A 304 2.47 22.49 -1.53
N SER A 305 3.46 22.39 -2.42
CA SER A 305 4.61 21.50 -2.25
C SER A 305 5.50 21.99 -1.11
N GLY A 306 5.82 23.29 -1.06
CA GLY A 306 6.56 23.91 0.03
C GLY A 306 5.88 23.71 1.40
N VAL A 307 4.56 23.89 1.45
CA VAL A 307 3.77 23.65 2.68
C VAL A 307 3.82 22.18 3.10
N ARG A 308 3.70 21.24 2.14
CA ARG A 308 3.83 19.80 2.41
C ARG A 308 5.21 19.44 2.91
N LEU A 309 6.26 20.02 2.34
CA LEU A 309 7.64 19.81 2.76
C LEU A 309 7.85 20.26 4.20
N LEU A 310 7.42 21.49 4.54
CA LEU A 310 7.53 22.04 5.88
C LEU A 310 6.77 21.19 6.91
N ASN A 311 5.54 20.81 6.60
CA ASN A 311 4.71 19.98 7.47
C ASN A 311 5.39 18.62 7.77
N ARG A 312 6.01 18.00 6.76
CA ARG A 312 6.74 16.73 6.92
C ARG A 312 8.01 16.87 7.76
N LEU A 313 8.76 17.96 7.57
CA LEU A 313 9.92 18.27 8.41
C LEU A 313 9.52 18.42 9.88
N ILE A 314 8.37 19.05 10.15
CA ILE A 314 7.81 19.19 11.50
C ILE A 314 7.41 17.83 12.09
N HIS A 315 6.80 16.94 11.32
CA HIS A 315 6.43 15.62 11.84
C HIS A 315 7.61 14.67 12.05
N SER A 316 8.71 14.87 11.33
CA SER A 316 9.88 13.99 11.41
C SER A 316 10.96 14.46 12.38
N ASP A 317 10.71 15.55 13.12
CA ASP A 317 11.67 16.19 14.04
C ASP A 317 13.01 16.60 13.39
N LEU A 318 13.05 16.69 12.06
CA LEU A 318 14.23 17.15 11.31
C LEU A 318 14.47 18.67 11.44
N TYR A 319 13.66 19.38 12.21
CA TYR A 319 13.68 20.82 12.47
C TYR A 319 14.22 21.19 13.87
N GLY A 320 14.62 20.22 14.70
CA GLY A 320 15.01 20.41 16.10
C GLY A 320 16.47 20.05 16.47
N ASN A 321 16.97 20.66 17.56
CA ASN A 321 18.36 20.70 18.09
C ASN A 321 19.08 19.35 18.42
N HIS A 322 18.59 18.20 17.98
CA HIS A 322 19.08 16.90 18.45
C HIS A 322 20.06 16.17 17.52
N SER A 323 20.49 16.77 16.41
CA SER A 323 21.59 16.22 15.61
C SER A 323 22.92 16.96 15.89
N PRO A 324 23.94 16.29 16.44
CA PRO A 324 25.26 16.90 16.70
C PRO A 324 26.07 17.17 15.43
N SER A 325 25.60 16.76 14.25
CA SER A 325 26.34 16.83 12.99
C SER A 325 25.79 17.86 11.99
N LEU A 326 24.64 18.50 12.25
CA LEU A 326 24.04 19.46 11.31
C LEU A 326 24.10 20.88 11.85
N ASN A 327 24.74 21.76 11.08
CA ASN A 327 24.75 23.20 11.31
C ASN A 327 23.41 23.77 10.81
N TYR A 328 22.46 23.97 11.72
CA TYR A 328 21.06 24.35 11.47
C TYR A 328 20.87 25.59 10.59
N SER A 329 21.85 26.49 10.56
CA SER A 329 21.90 27.66 9.67
C SER A 329 21.79 27.29 8.18
N LEU A 330 22.28 26.12 7.77
CA LEU A 330 22.32 25.74 6.35
C LEU A 330 21.03 25.10 5.81
N PHE A 331 20.06 24.74 6.64
CA PHE A 331 18.87 23.97 6.19
C PHE A 331 17.57 24.75 6.32
N ILE A 332 17.41 25.52 7.39
CA ILE A 332 16.24 26.38 7.58
C ILE A 332 16.34 27.64 6.72
N LEU A 333 17.55 28.22 6.57
CA LEU A 333 17.71 29.42 5.76
C LEU A 333 17.39 29.16 4.29
N PRO A 334 17.84 28.11 3.59
CA PRO A 334 17.45 27.92 2.19
C PRO A 334 15.98 27.61 2.00
N VAL A 335 15.34 26.85 2.89
CA VAL A 335 13.90 26.54 2.78
C VAL A 335 13.08 27.80 3.07
N LEU A 336 13.39 28.57 4.12
CA LEU A 336 12.74 29.85 4.38
C LEU A 336 13.11 30.93 3.33
N TYR A 337 14.32 30.93 2.79
CA TYR A 337 14.80 31.85 1.76
C TYR A 337 14.17 31.53 0.40
N CYS A 338 13.99 30.26 0.04
CA CYS A 338 13.21 29.86 -1.13
C CYS A 338 11.73 30.20 -0.95
N MET A 339 11.16 29.98 0.24
CA MET A 339 9.78 30.41 0.53
C MET A 339 9.62 31.95 0.55
N TYR A 340 10.67 32.70 0.91
CA TYR A 340 10.67 34.17 1.00
C TYR A 340 11.00 34.86 -0.33
N LEU A 341 11.82 34.24 -1.19
CA LEU A 341 12.18 34.79 -2.51
C LEU A 341 11.10 34.57 -3.58
N PHE A 342 10.28 33.54 -3.43
CA PHE A 342 9.30 33.11 -4.44
C PHE A 342 7.84 33.16 -3.97
N GLY A 343 7.60 33.68 -2.75
CA GLY A 343 6.27 33.87 -2.15
C GLY A 343 5.67 35.24 -2.40
#